data_AF-A0A1A8JBR7-F1
#
_entry.id   AF-A0A1A8JBR7-F1
#
_cell.length_a   1.000
_cell.length_b   1.000
_cell.length_c   1.000
_cell.angle_alpha   90.00
_cell.angle_beta   90.00
_cell.angle_gamma   90.00
#
_symmetry.space_group_name_H-M   'P 1'
#
loop_
_entity.id
_entity.type
_entity.pdbx_description
1 polymer ?
#
loop_
_entity_poly.entity_id
_entity_poly.type
_entity_poly.pdbx_seq_one_letter_code
_entity_poly.pdbx_strand_id
1 'polypeptide(L)'
;KVSPPSDQVFLQAAAIFHQLHKEKPVAHQLLHYEKKTNTVLLESGKDTTQKQAYQLAFNTLKYQDLLEDVITDSCFATAQHIHGDLLPLAMVMLFDFQDRKFVLHKRPTGDDQEAI
;
A
#
# COMPACT_ATOMS: atom_id res chain seq x y z
N LYS A 1 15.43 0.60 14.31
CA LYS A 1 15.29 0.79 12.85
C LYS A 1 14.22 -0.20 12.41
N VAL A 2 13.04 0.26 12.00
CA VAL A 2 11.92 -0.62 11.67
C VAL A 2 12.19 -1.24 10.29
N SER A 3 12.18 -2.57 10.18
CA SER A 3 12.31 -3.28 8.92
C SER A 3 11.10 -3.01 8.02
N PRO A 4 11.24 -3.04 6.68
CA PRO A 4 10.10 -2.92 5.79
C PRO A 4 9.04 -3.97 6.12
N PRO A 5 7.75 -3.66 5.88
CA PRO A 5 6.76 -4.71 5.73
C PRO A 5 7.19 -5.68 4.63
N SER A 6 6.85 -6.97 4.77
CA SER A 6 7.06 -7.93 3.68
C SER A 6 6.07 -7.66 2.54
N ASP A 7 6.38 -8.18 1.35
CA ASP A 7 5.49 -8.06 0.17
C ASP A 7 4.07 -8.54 0.48
N GLN A 8 3.93 -9.60 1.27
CA GLN A 8 2.61 -10.11 1.70
C GLN A 8 1.85 -9.10 2.58
N VAL A 9 2.54 -8.34 3.43
CA VAL A 9 1.90 -7.29 4.23
C VAL A 9 1.40 -6.16 3.32
N PHE A 10 2.17 -5.76 2.30
CA PHE A 10 1.73 -4.76 1.34
C PHE A 10 0.51 -5.20 0.54
N LEU A 11 0.51 -6.43 0.02
CA LEU A 11 -0.62 -6.99 -0.71
C LEU A 11 -1.89 -7.06 0.16
N GLN A 12 -1.75 -7.51 1.41
CA GLN A 12 -2.88 -7.61 2.33
C GLN A 12 -3.38 -6.21 2.75
N ALA A 13 -2.48 -5.27 3.02
CA ALA A 13 -2.85 -3.89 3.34
C ALA A 13 -3.54 -3.20 2.15
N ALA A 14 -3.07 -3.43 0.93
CA ALA A 14 -3.68 -2.91 -0.29
C ALA A 14 -5.12 -3.43 -0.48
N ALA A 15 -5.35 -4.73 -0.23
CA ALA A 15 -6.69 -5.32 -0.29
C ALA A 15 -7.63 -4.70 0.78
N ILE A 16 -7.16 -4.57 2.03
CA ILE A 16 -7.94 -3.94 3.12
C ILE A 16 -8.23 -2.47 2.79
N PHE A 17 -7.23 -1.71 2.32
CA PHE A 17 -7.39 -0.32 1.89
C PHE A 17 -8.40 -0.22 0.75
N HIS A 18 -8.28 -1.04 -0.30
CA HIS A 18 -9.19 -1.04 -1.45
C HIS A 18 -10.64 -1.31 -1.01
N GLN A 19 -10.86 -2.23 -0.07
CA GLN A 19 -12.20 -2.52 0.43
C GLN A 19 -12.81 -1.33 1.17
N LEU A 20 -12.00 -0.62 1.98
CA LEU A 20 -12.46 0.38 2.94
C LEU A 20 -12.33 1.83 2.46
N HIS A 21 -11.62 2.09 1.36
CA HIS A 21 -11.44 3.44 0.85
C HIS A 21 -12.79 4.07 0.52
N LYS A 22 -12.86 5.38 0.73
CA LYS A 22 -14.05 6.16 0.40
C LYS A 22 -14.01 6.48 -1.08
N GLU A 23 -14.97 5.94 -1.82
CA GLU A 23 -15.21 6.36 -3.19
C GLU A 23 -15.75 7.79 -3.18
N LYS A 24 -15.10 8.67 -3.93
CA LYS A 24 -15.54 10.05 -4.12
C LYS A 24 -16.61 10.10 -5.21
N PRO A 25 -17.56 11.06 -5.16
CA PRO A 25 -18.47 11.32 -6.27
C PRO A 25 -17.65 11.60 -7.54
N VAL A 26 -18.17 11.20 -8.71
CA VAL A 26 -17.46 11.31 -10.00
C VAL A 26 -16.89 12.72 -10.25
N ALA A 27 -17.58 13.77 -9.81
CA ALA A 27 -17.13 15.17 -9.95
C ALA A 27 -15.85 15.51 -9.16
N HIS A 28 -15.50 14.72 -8.14
CA HIS A 28 -14.34 14.92 -7.26
C HIS A 28 -13.38 13.72 -7.28
N GLN A 29 -13.60 12.77 -8.18
CA GLN A 29 -12.78 11.57 -8.27
C GLN A 29 -11.51 11.87 -9.06
N LEU A 30 -10.41 12.08 -8.34
CA LEU A 30 -9.09 12.31 -8.95
C LEU A 30 -8.51 11.01 -9.53
N LEU A 31 -8.78 9.89 -8.86
CA LEU A 31 -8.26 8.58 -9.23
C LEU A 31 -9.38 7.53 -9.33
N HIS A 32 -9.28 6.70 -10.36
CA HIS A 32 -10.23 5.62 -10.60
C HIS A 32 -9.66 4.30 -10.08
N TYR A 33 -10.04 3.92 -8.87
CA TYR A 33 -9.81 2.56 -8.37
C TYR A 33 -10.67 1.58 -9.18
N GLU A 34 -10.11 0.40 -9.51
CA GLU A 34 -10.91 -0.63 -10.15
C GLU A 34 -12.06 -1.07 -9.22
N LYS A 35 -13.14 -1.62 -9.79
CA LYS A 35 -14.24 -2.13 -8.97
C LYS A 35 -13.72 -3.13 -7.95
N LYS A 36 -14.20 -3.00 -6.73
CA LYS A 36 -13.97 -3.93 -5.62
C LYS A 36 -14.31 -5.34 -6.07
N THR A 37 -13.31 -6.08 -6.53
CA THR A 37 -13.44 -7.52 -6.60
C THR A 37 -13.49 -7.99 -5.15
N ASN A 38 -14.39 -8.93 -4.84
CA ASN A 38 -14.43 -9.55 -3.52
C ASN A 38 -13.19 -10.44 -3.39
N THR A 39 -12.01 -9.84 -3.37
CA THR A 39 -10.76 -10.53 -3.17
C THR A 39 -10.84 -11.11 -1.77
N VAL A 40 -10.96 -12.43 -1.72
CA VAL A 40 -10.96 -13.21 -0.49
C VAL A 40 -9.82 -12.70 0.37
N LEU A 41 -10.16 -12.11 1.52
CA LEU A 41 -9.19 -11.69 2.51
C LEU A 41 -8.25 -12.88 2.72
N LEU A 42 -6.95 -12.69 2.48
CA LEU A 42 -5.92 -13.71 2.70
C LEU A 42 -5.86 -14.00 4.21
N GLU A 43 -6.84 -14.77 4.72
CA GLU A 43 -7.01 -15.15 6.13
C GLU A 43 -6.04 -16.27 6.53
N SER A 44 -4.83 -16.28 5.96
CA SER A 44 -3.82 -17.32 6.21
C SER A 44 -2.52 -16.76 6.81
N GLY A 45 -2.47 -15.47 7.17
CA GLY A 45 -1.30 -14.85 7.77
C GLY A 45 -1.16 -15.18 9.26
N LYS A 46 0.08 -15.29 9.76
CA LYS A 46 0.37 -15.24 11.21
C LYS A 46 -0.23 -13.94 11.80
N ASP A 47 -0.72 -13.99 13.04
CA ASP A 47 -1.38 -12.84 13.72
C ASP A 47 -0.59 -11.53 13.61
N THR A 48 0.73 -11.60 13.61
CA THR A 48 1.63 -10.45 13.47
C THR A 48 1.57 -9.81 12.08
N THR A 49 1.55 -10.61 11.01
CA THR A 49 1.45 -10.14 9.62
C THR A 49 0.11 -9.47 9.38
N GLN A 50 -0.98 -10.07 9.88
CA GLN A 50 -2.32 -9.52 9.74
C GLN A 50 -2.45 -8.18 10.48
N LYS A 51 -1.94 -8.10 11.72
CA LYS A 51 -1.92 -6.85 12.50
C LYS A 51 -1.14 -5.74 11.77
N GLN A 52 0.01 -6.06 11.18
CA GLN A 52 0.80 -5.10 10.41
C GLN A 52 0.04 -4.63 9.16
N ALA A 53 -0.65 -5.53 8.46
CA ALA A 53 -1.44 -5.18 7.27
C ALA A 53 -2.59 -4.22 7.61
N TYR A 54 -3.34 -4.50 8.69
CA TYR A 54 -4.39 -3.59 9.16
C TYR A 54 -3.84 -2.23 9.58
N GLN A 55 -2.73 -2.21 10.32
CA GLN A 55 -2.11 -0.95 10.75
C GLN A 55 -1.70 -0.11 9.54
N LEU A 56 -1.06 -0.71 8.54
CA LEU A 56 -0.63 -0.04 7.32
C LEU A 56 -1.83 0.48 6.52
N ALA A 57 -2.86 -0.35 6.33
CA ALA A 57 -4.07 0.03 5.61
C ALA A 57 -4.79 1.21 6.29
N PHE A 58 -4.99 1.14 7.60
CA PHE A 58 -5.68 2.20 8.35
C PHE A 58 -4.89 3.51 8.41
N ASN A 59 -3.57 3.42 8.54
CA ASN A 59 -2.72 4.59 8.42
C ASN A 59 -2.83 5.22 7.02
N THR A 60 -2.85 4.40 5.97
CA THR A 60 -3.03 4.86 4.59
C THR A 60 -4.39 5.54 4.41
N LEU A 61 -5.48 4.96 4.93
CA LEU A 61 -6.83 5.53 4.88
C LEU A 61 -6.91 6.91 5.55
N LYS A 62 -6.19 7.12 6.67
CA LYS A 62 -6.16 8.42 7.35
C LYS A 62 -5.66 9.54 6.45
N TYR A 63 -4.79 9.23 5.50
CA TYR A 63 -4.18 10.19 4.58
C TYR A 63 -4.63 9.96 3.13
N GLN A 64 -5.76 9.29 2.91
CA GLN A 64 -6.24 8.93 1.57
C GLN A 64 -6.24 10.17 0.65
N ASP A 65 -6.91 11.25 1.04
CA ASP A 65 -7.03 12.46 0.19
C ASP A 65 -5.67 13.04 -0.20
N LEU A 66 -4.79 13.23 0.79
CA LEU A 66 -3.44 13.76 0.56
C LEU A 66 -2.61 12.87 -0.38
N LEU A 67 -2.70 11.55 -0.20
CA LEU A 67 -1.97 10.60 -1.02
C LEU A 67 -2.51 10.55 -2.46
N GLU A 68 -3.82 10.66 -2.64
CA GLU A 68 -4.44 10.77 -3.97
C GLU A 68 -4.00 12.05 -4.69
N ASP A 69 -3.94 13.18 -3.97
CA ASP A 69 -3.44 14.45 -4.52
C ASP A 69 -1.98 14.30 -4.97
N VAL A 70 -1.11 13.69 -4.16
CA VAL A 70 0.30 13.46 -4.51
C VAL A 70 0.45 12.57 -5.75
N ILE A 71 -0.33 11.48 -5.87
CA ILE A 71 -0.28 10.60 -7.05
C ILE A 71 -0.77 11.34 -8.30
N THR A 72 -1.81 12.16 -8.17
CA THR A 72 -2.37 12.97 -9.25
C THR A 72 -1.37 14.03 -9.71
N ASP A 73 -0.86 14.84 -8.79
CA ASP A 73 0.05 15.96 -9.06
C ASP A 73 1.40 15.49 -9.63
N SER A 74 1.87 14.32 -9.19
CA SER A 74 3.09 13.71 -9.74
C SER A 74 2.89 13.04 -11.10
N CYS A 75 1.65 13.00 -11.61
CA CYS A 75 1.29 12.27 -12.84
C CYS A 75 1.67 10.78 -12.79
N PHE A 76 1.85 10.21 -11.60
CA PHE A 76 2.38 8.86 -11.42
C PHE A 76 1.45 7.81 -12.03
N ALA A 77 0.14 7.92 -11.79
CA ALA A 77 -0.85 7.00 -12.34
C ALA A 77 -0.83 6.98 -13.88
N THR A 78 -0.69 8.14 -14.51
CA THR A 78 -0.65 8.28 -15.97
C THR A 78 0.69 7.85 -16.58
N ALA A 79 1.81 8.22 -15.97
CA ALA A 79 3.15 7.97 -16.51
C ALA A 79 3.56 6.50 -16.40
N GLN A 80 3.09 5.81 -15.36
CA GLN A 80 3.43 4.41 -15.11
C GLN A 80 2.34 3.43 -15.61
N HIS A 81 1.31 3.93 -16.31
CA HIS A 81 0.16 3.13 -16.75
C HIS A 81 -0.42 2.26 -15.63
N ILE A 82 -0.54 2.83 -14.43
CA ILE A 82 -0.99 2.07 -13.27
C ILE A 82 -2.48 1.82 -13.45
N HIS A 83 -2.80 0.55 -13.64
CA HIS A 83 -4.17 0.07 -13.69
C HIS A 83 -4.84 0.23 -12.31
N GLY A 84 -6.17 0.39 -12.30
CA GLY A 84 -6.94 0.73 -11.10
C GLY A 84 -6.88 -0.34 -9.99
N ASP A 85 -6.51 -1.57 -10.33
CA ASP A 85 -6.21 -2.69 -9.43
C ASP A 85 -4.89 -2.52 -8.65
N LEU A 86 -3.89 -1.88 -9.25
CA LEU A 86 -2.58 -1.63 -8.65
C LEU A 86 -2.54 -0.34 -7.83
N LEU A 87 -3.49 0.56 -8.04
CA LEU A 87 -3.55 1.83 -7.33
C LEU A 87 -3.60 1.70 -5.78
N PRO A 88 -4.40 0.80 -5.18
CA PRO A 88 -4.36 0.54 -3.74
C PRO A 88 -2.97 0.14 -3.24
N LEU A 89 -2.26 -0.66 -4.04
CA LEU A 89 -0.90 -1.10 -3.71
C LEU A 89 0.06 0.08 -3.74
N ALA A 90 -0.03 0.91 -4.77
CA ALA A 90 0.74 2.15 -4.86
C ALA A 90 0.49 3.08 -3.66
N MET A 91 -0.77 3.21 -3.22
CA MET A 91 -1.15 4.05 -2.07
C MET A 91 -0.50 3.57 -0.77
N VAL A 92 -0.58 2.27 -0.45
CA VAL A 92 0.01 1.73 0.79
C VAL A 92 1.55 1.76 0.75
N MET A 93 2.16 1.55 -0.43
CA MET A 93 3.60 1.67 -0.60
C MET A 93 4.07 3.12 -0.45
N LEU A 94 3.36 4.07 -1.06
CA LEU A 94 3.66 5.50 -0.92
C LEU A 94 3.60 5.92 0.55
N PHE A 95 2.57 5.47 1.28
CA PHE A 95 2.46 5.74 2.72
C PHE A 95 3.67 5.20 3.52
N ASP A 96 4.06 3.94 3.29
CA ASP A 96 5.21 3.34 3.98
C ASP A 96 6.54 4.02 3.59
N PHE A 97 6.67 4.47 2.34
CA PHE A 97 7.87 5.16 1.87
C PHE A 97 8.02 6.54 2.51
N GLN A 98 6.94 7.33 2.61
CA GLN A 98 6.98 8.62 3.29
C GLN A 98 7.24 8.47 4.81
N ASP A 99 6.63 7.47 5.47
CA ASP A 99 6.79 7.25 6.92
C ASP A 99 8.26 6.96 7.27
N ARG A 100 8.95 6.27 6.35
CA ARG A 100 10.38 5.96 6.46
C ARG A 100 11.28 7.00 5.78
N LYS A 101 10.76 8.18 5.44
CA LYS A 101 11.51 9.30 4.83
C LYS A 101 12.24 8.92 3.54
N PHE A 102 11.66 8.02 2.75
CA PHE A 102 12.19 7.52 1.48
C PHE A 102 13.59 6.87 1.59
N VAL A 103 13.99 6.41 2.78
CA VAL A 103 15.28 5.74 2.95
C VAL A 103 15.25 4.38 2.25
N LEU A 104 16.12 4.21 1.25
CA LEU A 104 16.30 2.94 0.55
C LEU A 104 16.78 1.86 1.52
N HIS A 105 16.12 0.71 1.48
CA HIS A 105 16.55 -0.43 2.27
C HIS A 105 17.63 -1.20 1.54
N LYS A 106 18.72 -1.51 2.26
CA LYS A 106 19.65 -2.54 1.82
C LYS A 106 18.89 -3.87 1.91
N ARG A 107 18.74 -4.57 0.77
CA ARG A 107 18.37 -5.98 0.80
C ARG A 107 19.39 -6.69 1.70
N PRO A 108 18.98 -7.59 2.61
CA PRO A 108 19.95 -8.46 3.25
C PRO A 108 20.69 -9.19 2.13
N THR A 109 21.95 -8.81 1.91
CA THR A 109 22.90 -9.63 1.17
C THR A 109 22.96 -10.94 1.93
N GLY A 110 22.81 -12.07 1.24
CA GLY A 110 22.67 -13.40 1.85
C GLY A 110 23.85 -13.86 2.72
N ASP A 111 24.81 -12.99 2.99
CA ASP A 111 26.02 -13.27 3.76
C ASP A 111 25.77 -13.22 5.29
N ASP A 112 24.63 -12.72 5.75
CA ASP A 112 24.25 -12.69 7.18
C ASP A 112 23.31 -13.84 7.59
N GLN A 113 23.19 -14.87 6.74
CA GLN A 113 22.38 -16.06 7.00
C GLN A 113 23.26 -17.33 7.08
N GLU A 114 24.48 -17.20 7.61
CA GLU A 114 25.35 -18.31 8.01
C GLU A 114 26.08 -17.99 9.33
N ALA A 115 25.31 -17.73 10.38
CA ALA A 115 25.65 -17.86 11.81
C ALA A 115 24.34 -17.54 12.55
N ILE A 116 23.68 -18.42 13.30
CA ILE A 116 24.10 -19.50 14.20
C ILE A 116 22.94 -20.50 14.27
#